data_AF-A0A7J5YEQ1-F1
#
_entry.id   AF-A0A7J5YEQ1-F1
#
_cell.length_a   1.000
_cell.length_b   1.000
_cell.length_c   1.000
_cell.angle_alpha   90.00
_cell.angle_beta   90.00
_cell.angle_gamma   90.00
#
_symmetry.space_group_name_H-M   'P 1'
#
loop_
_entity.id
_entity.type
_entity.pdbx_description
1 polymer ?
#
loop_
_entity_poly.entity_id
_entity_poly.type
_entity_poly.pdbx_seq_one_letter_code
_entity_poly.pdbx_strand_id
1 'polypeptide(L)' 'MSLCSINSRRLRFSRAMVFAIEQINNSTELLPGIKLGYEIYDSCASVSVAVHVAFQLSGDWTRCLTQAKNARSLVW' A
#
# COMPACT_ATOMS: atom_id res chain seq x y z
N MET A 1 14.13 17.08 -2.91
CA MET A 1 13.46 15.82 -3.33
C MET A 1 14.53 14.76 -3.54
N SER A 2 14.87 14.02 -2.50
CA SER A 2 15.79 12.89 -2.60
C SER A 2 15.12 11.75 -3.36
N LEU A 3 15.71 11.27 -4.46
CA LEU A 3 15.33 10.01 -5.10
C LEU A 3 15.33 8.94 -4.02
N CYS A 4 14.16 8.34 -3.79
CA CYS A 4 14.05 7.14 -2.99
C CYS A 4 15.00 6.08 -3.58
N SER A 5 16.03 5.69 -2.82
CA SER A 5 17.03 4.74 -3.29
C SER A 5 16.39 3.36 -3.47
N ILE A 6 16.56 2.78 -4.66
CA ILE A 6 16.02 1.46 -4.99
C ILE A 6 16.73 0.41 -4.13
N ASN A 7 16.00 -0.21 -3.19
CA ASN A 7 16.52 -1.22 -2.30
C ASN A 7 16.25 -2.63 -2.84
N SER A 8 17.31 -3.35 -3.24
CA SER A 8 17.22 -4.70 -3.81
C SER A 8 16.55 -5.71 -2.87
N ARG A 9 16.70 -5.58 -1.55
CA ARG A 9 16.03 -6.43 -0.57
C ARG A 9 14.52 -6.22 -0.60
N ARG A 10 14.05 -4.96 -0.67
CA ARG A 10 12.62 -4.63 -0.75
C ARG A 10 12.01 -5.14 -2.05
N LEU A 11 12.73 -4.99 -3.17
CA LEU A 11 12.31 -5.53 -4.46
C LEU A 11 12.17 -7.06 -4.46
N ARG A 12 13.05 -7.77 -3.74
CA ARG A 12 12.91 -9.23 -3.60
C ARG A 12 11.64 -9.61 -2.86
N PHE A 13 11.25 -8.86 -1.82
CA PHE A 13 10.01 -9.13 -1.10
C PHE A 13 8.76 -8.80 -1.94
N SER A 14 8.74 -7.68 -2.67
CA SER A 14 7.62 -7.38 -3.56
C SER A 14 7.48 -8.44 -4.65
N ARG A 15 8.59 -8.89 -5.25
CA ARG A 15 8.58 -9.95 -6.25
C ARG A 15 8.10 -11.29 -5.68
N ALA A 16 8.48 -11.62 -4.44
CA ALA A 16 8.01 -12.83 -3.77
C ALA A 16 6.48 -12.79 -3.54
N MET A 17 5.94 -11.63 -3.17
CA MET A 17 4.50 -11.43 -3.02
C MET A 17 3.76 -11.60 -4.35
N VAL A 18 4.24 -10.96 -5.43
CA VAL A 18 3.67 -11.12 -6.78
C VAL A 18 3.67 -12.58 -7.21
N PHE A 19 4.80 -13.26 -7.06
CA PHE A 19 4.92 -14.68 -7.40
C PHE A 19 3.94 -15.54 -6.59
N ALA A 20 3.84 -15.34 -5.28
CA ALA A 20 2.92 -16.09 -4.44
C ALA A 20 1.45 -15.90 -4.88
N ILE A 21 1.06 -14.68 -5.23
CA ILE A 21 -0.28 -14.38 -5.75
C ILE A 21 -0.53 -15.09 -7.09
N GLU A 22 0.45 -15.10 -7.99
CA GLU A 22 0.36 -15.81 -9.26
C GLU A 22 0.18 -17.32 -9.05
N GLN A 23 0.91 -17.92 -8.10
CA GLN A 23 0.76 -19.34 -7.77
C GLN A 23 -0.62 -19.66 -7.18
N ILE A 24 -1.14 -18.78 -6.31
CA ILE A 24 -2.49 -18.95 -5.75
C ILE A 24 -3.53 -18.88 -6.87
N ASN A 25 -3.45 -17.87 -7.74
CA ASN A 25 -4.41 -17.69 -8.84
C ASN A 25 -4.35 -18.79 -9.92
N ASN A 26 -3.24 -19.51 -10.02
CA ASN A 26 -3.08 -20.62 -10.97
C ASN A 26 -3.43 -21.99 -10.35
N SER A 27 -3.75 -22.03 -9.06
CA SER A 27 -4.20 -23.25 -8.39
C SER A 27 -5.70 -23.43 -8.54
N THR A 28 -6.14 -24.65 -8.83
CA THR A 28 -7.56 -25.02 -8.78
C THR A 28 -8.03 -25.42 -7.38
N GLU A 29 -7.10 -25.61 -6.44
CA GLU A 29 -7.38 -25.98 -5.05
C GLU A 29 -7.50 -24.75 -4.14
N LEU A 30 -6.70 -23.72 -4.40
CA LEU A 30 -6.65 -22.51 -3.60
C LEU A 30 -7.56 -21.44 -4.19
N LEU A 31 -8.56 -21.01 -3.42
CA LEU A 31 -9.50 -19.93 -3.79
C LEU A 31 -10.20 -20.14 -5.15
N PRO A 32 -10.87 -21.29 -5.37
CA PRO A 32 -11.53 -21.56 -6.64
C PRO A 32 -12.58 -20.50 -6.96
N GLY A 33 -12.49 -19.94 -8.18
CA GLY A 33 -13.41 -18.90 -8.66
C GLY A 33 -13.10 -17.47 -8.18
N ILE A 34 -12.02 -17.26 -7.42
CA ILE A 34 -11.58 -15.93 -6.96
C ILE A 34 -10.19 -15.64 -7.54
N LYS A 35 -10.00 -14.43 -8.10
CA LYS A 35 -8.68 -13.95 -8.52
C LYS A 35 -8.19 -12.86 -7.57
N LEU A 36 -7.04 -13.10 -6.96
CA LEU A 36 -6.32 -12.12 -6.16
C LEU A 36 -5.64 -11.08 -7.06
N GLY A 37 -5.87 -9.80 -6.77
CA GLY A 37 -5.11 -8.68 -7.32
C GLY A 37 -4.08 -8.15 -6.31
N TYR A 38 -3.23 -7.21 -6.74
CA TYR A 38 -2.30 -6.52 -5.86
C TYR A 38 -2.02 -5.09 -6.34
N GLU A 39 -1.79 -4.20 -5.36
CA GLU A 39 -1.17 -2.89 -5.56
C GLU A 39 -0.01 -2.76 -4.57
N ILE A 40 1.20 -2.48 -5.06
CA ILE A 40 2.42 -2.42 -4.24
C ILE A 40 3.03 -1.03 -4.38
N TYR A 41 3.26 -0.38 -3.25
CA TYR A 41 3.82 0.97 -3.18
C TYR A 41 5.13 0.96 -2.36
N ASP A 42 6.12 1.75 -2.79
CA ASP A 42 7.34 1.98 -2.00
C ASP A 42 7.11 3.13 -1.02
N SER A 43 7.15 2.82 0.28
CA SER A 43 7.08 3.84 1.33
C SER A 43 8.40 4.60 1.52
N CYS A 44 9.48 4.16 0.88
CA CYS A 44 10.80 4.78 0.99
C CYS A 44 11.35 4.84 2.42
N ALA A 45 10.92 3.91 3.30
CA ALA A 45 11.17 3.96 4.74
C ALA A 45 10.63 5.22 5.45
N SER A 46 9.80 6.01 4.77
CA SER A 46 9.21 7.21 5.33
C SER A 46 7.84 6.89 5.91
N VAL A 47 7.67 7.16 7.20
CA VAL A 47 6.39 6.99 7.90
C VAL A 47 5.30 7.86 7.26
N SER A 48 5.62 9.10 6.89
CA SER A 48 4.63 10.00 6.27
C SER A 48 4.17 9.51 4.91
N VAL A 49 5.07 8.95 4.10
CA VAL A 49 4.72 8.34 2.80
C VAL A 49 3.90 7.06 3.01
N ALA A 50 4.32 6.20 3.95
CA ALA A 50 3.57 4.97 4.27
C ALA A 50 2.13 5.27 4.70
N VAL A 51 1.95 6.24 5.60
CA VAL A 51 0.64 6.67 6.10
C VAL A 51 -0.18 7.30 4.97
N HIS A 52 0.43 8.13 4.12
CA HIS A 52 -0.24 8.73 2.97
C HIS A 52 -0.80 7.67 2.01
N VAL A 53 0.03 6.69 1.63
CA VAL A 53 -0.37 5.59 0.76
C VAL A 53 -1.43 4.71 1.43
N ALA A 54 -1.28 4.41 2.72
CA ALA A 54 -2.28 3.62 3.45
C ALA A 54 -3.66 4.29 3.45
N PHE A 55 -3.72 5.62 3.61
CA PHE A 55 -4.97 6.38 3.51
C PHE A 55 -5.55 6.42 2.09
N GLN A 56 -4.70 6.44 1.06
CA GLN A 56 -5.15 6.33 -0.33
C GLN A 56 -5.78 4.95 -0.58
N LEU A 57 -5.12 3.90 -0.13
CA LEU A 57 -5.58 2.51 -0.28
C LEU A 57 -6.85 2.19 0.50
N SER A 58 -7.04 2.78 1.69
CA SER A 58 -8.23 2.52 2.50
C SER A 58 -9.52 3.12 1.92
N GLY A 59 -9.44 3.87 0.81
CA GLY A 59 -10.58 4.59 0.23
C GLY A 59 -11.14 5.71 1.13
N ASP A 60 -10.52 5.92 2.29
CA ASP A 60 -11.03 6.75 3.39
C ASP A 60 -10.34 8.13 3.44
N TRP A 61 -9.68 8.51 2.35
CA TRP A 61 -9.04 9.81 2.16
C TRP A 61 -9.97 10.97 2.54
N THR A 62 -11.25 10.86 2.19
CA THR A 62 -12.25 11.90 2.41
C THR A 62 -12.60 12.06 3.90
N ARG A 63 -12.70 10.96 4.68
CA ARG A 63 -13.05 11.02 6.12
C ARG A 63 -11.89 11.49 6.99
N CYS A 64 -10.67 11.09 6.70
CA CYS A 64 -9.52 11.56 7.50
C CYS A 64 -9.08 12.99 7.15
N LEU A 65 -9.20 13.44 5.89
CA LEU A 65 -8.96 14.85 5.55
C LEU A 65 -9.95 15.81 6.19
N THR A 66 -11.23 15.46 6.27
CA THR A 66 -12.22 16.30 6.96
C THR A 66 -11.90 16.36 8.45
N GLN A 67 -11.49 15.25 9.06
CA GLN A 67 -11.01 15.24 10.44
C GLN A 67 -9.76 16.14 10.62
N ALA A 68 -8.78 16.08 9.71
CA ALA A 68 -7.55 16.87 9.79
C ALA A 68 -7.77 18.36 9.48
N LYS A 69 -8.69 18.70 8.56
CA LYS A 69 -9.10 20.09 8.29
C LYS A 69 -9.89 20.67 9.46
N ASN A 70 -10.77 19.87 10.08
CA ASN A 70 -11.47 20.25 11.32
C ASN A 70 -10.50 20.38 12.51
N ALA A 71 -9.48 19.52 12.59
CA ALA A 71 -8.43 19.65 13.61
C ALA A 71 -7.56 20.89 13.41
N ARG A 72 -7.37 21.36 12.16
CA ARG A 72 -6.67 22.61 11.85
C ARG A 72 -7.49 23.87 12.22
N SER A 73 -8.78 23.72 12.52
CA SER A 73 -9.65 24.77 13.07
C SER A 73 -9.67 24.82 14.60
N LEU A 74 -8.96 23.92 15.28
CA LEU A 74 -8.88 23.84 16.75
C LEU A 74 -7.45 23.93 17.30
N VAL A 75 -6.49 24.36 16.47
CA VAL A 75 -5.22 24.87 16.98
C VAL A 75 -5.37 26.40 16.99
N TRP A 76 -5.36 26.97 18.20
CA TRP A 76 -5.33 28.41 18.44
C TRP A 76 -4.24 29.10 17.64
#